data_AF-A0A950U1G5-F1
#
_entry.id   AF-A0A950U1G5-F1
#
_cell.length_a   1.000
_cell.length_b   1.000
_cell.length_c   1.000
_cell.angle_alpha   90.00
_cell.angle_beta   90.00
_cell.angle_gamma   90.00
#
_symmetry.space_group_name_H-M   'P 1'
#
loop_
_entity.id
_entity.type
_entity.pdbx_description
1 polymer ?
#
loop_
_entity_poly.entity_id
_entity_poly.type
_entity_poly.pdbx_seq_one_letter_code
_entity_poly.pdbx_strand_id
1 'polypeptide(L)'
;MTRLSTYCGGGDTGRPLVAGTLRGYRTWRPARRWTRVPEGAIPLTAVTRRHIIWTPMLDACCSPPWIAPRHREASLPADHQAPFAGCRCGIYAWYEPDDTGILHAGVFGTVEASGVILLGDRGFRAERARVIAIVTRNRRVGTACADAGIAVYRHRRDLLHDYPPDDVSTLLGDSTPREPEMEDPGDRR
;
A
#
# COMPACT_ATOMS: atom_id res chain seq x y z
N MET A 1 -10.63 9.81 -9.73
CA MET A 1 -9.73 9.39 -8.61
C MET A 1 -9.63 7.87 -8.59
N THR A 2 -8.45 7.29 -8.40
CA THR A 2 -8.29 5.83 -8.32
C THR A 2 -8.82 5.33 -6.98
N ARG A 3 -9.65 4.27 -6.96
CA ARG A 3 -10.26 3.69 -5.74
C ARG A 3 -9.28 3.52 -4.56
N LEU A 4 -8.01 3.17 -4.84
CA LEU A 4 -6.92 3.07 -3.85
C LEU A 4 -6.63 4.37 -3.09
N SER A 5 -6.68 5.51 -3.78
CA SER A 5 -6.45 6.82 -3.17
C SER A 5 -7.56 7.07 -2.16
N THR A 6 -8.82 6.87 -2.54
CA THR A 6 -9.96 7.12 -1.64
C THR A 6 -9.93 6.25 -0.38
N TYR A 7 -9.57 4.97 -0.48
CA TYR A 7 -9.60 4.05 0.68
C TYR A 7 -8.37 4.10 1.59
N CYS A 8 -7.22 4.58 1.11
CA CYS A 8 -5.98 4.71 1.89
C CYS A 8 -5.57 6.17 2.13
N GLY A 9 -6.55 7.08 2.27
CA GLY A 9 -6.32 8.45 2.74
C GLY A 9 -5.84 9.47 1.69
N GLY A 10 -6.15 9.25 0.42
CA GLY A 10 -5.70 10.06 -0.72
C GLY A 10 -6.69 11.12 -1.18
N GLY A 11 -7.39 11.80 -0.28
CA GLY A 11 -8.36 12.83 -0.69
C GLY A 11 -8.75 13.91 0.33
N ASP A 12 -8.45 13.77 1.62
CA ASP A 12 -8.96 14.70 2.64
C ASP A 12 -7.84 15.28 3.51
N THR A 13 -7.86 16.60 3.72
CA THR A 13 -6.79 17.38 4.39
C THR A 13 -6.82 17.29 5.92
N GLY A 14 -7.73 16.50 6.51
CA GLY A 14 -7.92 16.35 7.96
C GLY A 14 -7.52 15.00 8.55
N ARG A 15 -6.93 14.08 7.76
CA ARG A 15 -6.60 12.73 8.27
C ARG A 15 -5.30 12.74 9.10
N PRO A 16 -5.24 12.00 10.22
CA PRO A 16 -4.09 12.02 11.11
C PRO A 16 -2.84 11.49 10.43
N LEU A 17 -1.76 12.26 10.56
CA LEU A 17 -0.39 11.79 10.33
C LEU A 17 0.15 11.27 11.65
N VAL A 18 0.53 9.99 11.69
CA VAL A 18 1.11 9.38 12.88
C VAL A 18 2.57 9.07 12.61
N ALA A 19 3.45 9.51 13.51
CA ALA A 19 4.83 9.04 13.55
C ALA A 19 4.84 7.72 14.33
N GLY A 20 5.29 6.64 13.71
CA GLY A 20 5.31 5.34 14.36
C GLY A 20 5.62 4.20 13.40
N THR A 21 5.43 2.98 13.89
CA THR A 21 5.46 1.76 13.09
C THR A 21 4.07 1.16 13.03
N LEU A 22 3.62 0.76 11.85
CA LEU A 22 2.32 0.12 11.66
C LEU A 22 2.46 -1.08 10.74
N ARG A 23 1.91 -2.23 11.14
CA ARG A 23 1.84 -3.38 10.25
C ARG A 23 0.66 -3.23 9.31
N GLY A 24 0.87 -3.67 8.08
CA GLY A 24 -0.21 -3.76 7.11
C GLY A 24 0.02 -4.87 6.10
N TYR A 25 -0.98 -5.09 5.27
CA TYR A 25 -0.95 -6.07 4.20
C TYR A 25 -0.81 -5.40 2.84
N ARG A 26 -0.09 -6.07 1.94
CA ARG A 26 0.15 -5.57 0.60
C ARG A 26 0.25 -6.73 -0.38
N THR A 27 -0.01 -6.39 -1.63
CA THR A 27 0.22 -7.28 -2.77
C THR A 27 1.24 -6.68 -3.73
N TRP A 28 2.03 -7.55 -4.36
CA TRP A 28 3.02 -7.20 -5.37
C TRP A 28 2.86 -8.03 -6.63
N ARG A 29 3.40 -7.52 -7.73
CA ARG A 29 3.60 -8.32 -8.94
C ARG A 29 5.03 -8.86 -8.94
N PRO A 30 5.23 -10.15 -9.25
CA PRO A 30 6.58 -10.65 -9.48
C PRO A 30 7.19 -9.93 -10.68
N ALA A 31 8.45 -9.52 -10.56
CA ALA A 31 9.22 -9.01 -11.70
C ALA A 31 9.28 -10.08 -12.80
N ARG A 32 9.22 -9.65 -14.07
CA ARG A 32 9.27 -10.60 -15.20
C ARG A 32 10.61 -11.35 -15.17
N ARG A 33 10.63 -12.57 -15.74
CA ARG A 33 11.83 -13.43 -15.79
C ARG A 33 13.06 -12.67 -16.32
N TRP A 34 12.85 -11.88 -17.36
CA TRP A 34 13.90 -11.13 -18.07
C TRP A 34 14.18 -9.74 -17.49
N THR A 35 13.44 -9.32 -16.48
CA THR A 35 13.71 -8.04 -15.81
C THR A 35 14.97 -8.19 -14.97
N ARG A 36 15.98 -7.36 -15.26
CA ARG A 36 17.17 -7.20 -14.42
C ARG A 36 16.73 -6.62 -13.09
N VAL A 37 17.00 -7.38 -12.02
CA VAL A 37 16.75 -6.92 -10.64
C VAL A 37 18.05 -6.26 -10.18
N PRO A 38 18.02 -4.98 -9.77
CA PRO A 38 19.20 -4.31 -9.22
C PRO A 38 19.76 -5.06 -8.01
N GLU A 39 21.04 -4.85 -7.72
CA GLU A 39 21.66 -5.39 -6.51
C GLU A 39 20.93 -4.89 -5.26
N GLY A 40 20.74 -5.78 -4.28
CA GLY A 40 19.97 -5.51 -3.06
C GLY A 40 18.45 -5.46 -3.26
N ALA A 41 17.94 -5.52 -4.49
CA ALA A 41 16.52 -5.57 -4.76
C ALA A 41 15.97 -7.02 -4.79
N ILE A 42 14.69 -7.15 -4.48
CA ILE A 42 13.92 -8.39 -4.59
C ILE A 42 13.04 -8.35 -5.84
N PRO A 43 12.70 -9.49 -6.46
CA PRO A 43 11.93 -9.55 -7.70
C PRO A 43 10.43 -9.27 -7.48
N LEU A 44 10.10 -8.22 -6.72
CA LEU A 44 8.77 -7.70 -6.48
C LEU A 44 8.65 -6.30 -7.09
N THR A 45 7.50 -6.02 -7.69
CA THR A 45 7.19 -4.73 -8.29
C THR A 45 5.88 -4.19 -7.74
N ALA A 46 5.75 -2.86 -7.68
CA ALA A 46 4.48 -2.25 -7.33
C ALA A 46 3.40 -2.61 -8.37
N VAL A 47 2.17 -2.84 -7.90
CA VAL A 47 1.08 -3.30 -8.77
C VAL A 47 0.75 -2.28 -9.86
N THR A 48 0.69 -1.00 -9.48
CA THR A 48 0.31 0.12 -10.37
C THR A 48 1.52 0.80 -11.02
N ARG A 49 2.72 0.68 -10.44
CA ARG A 49 3.97 1.26 -10.98
C ARG A 49 5.02 0.17 -11.17
N ARG A 50 4.89 -0.61 -12.25
CA ARG A 50 5.75 -1.79 -12.50
C ARG A 50 7.24 -1.50 -12.70
N HIS A 51 7.61 -0.23 -12.95
CA HIS A 51 9.01 0.20 -13.01
C HIS A 51 9.66 0.31 -11.62
N ILE A 52 8.86 0.40 -10.55
CA ILE A 52 9.36 0.39 -9.18
C ILE A 52 9.59 -1.07 -8.76
N ILE A 53 10.87 -1.46 -8.73
CA ILE A 53 11.34 -2.72 -8.18
C ILE A 53 11.63 -2.51 -6.70
N TRP A 54 11.14 -3.41 -5.87
CA TRP A 54 11.28 -3.32 -4.42
C TRP A 54 12.64 -3.82 -3.97
N THR A 55 13.25 -3.07 -3.07
CA THR A 55 14.22 -3.58 -2.08
C THR A 55 13.45 -4.12 -0.86
N PRO A 56 14.10 -4.86 0.05
CA PRO A 56 13.47 -5.32 1.30
C PRO A 56 12.88 -4.17 2.13
N MET A 57 13.49 -2.99 2.05
CA MET A 57 12.97 -1.73 2.59
C MET A 57 12.87 -0.70 1.48
N LEU A 58 11.69 -0.10 1.29
CA LEU A 58 11.44 0.90 0.27
C LEU A 58 11.07 2.24 0.93
N ASP A 59 11.70 3.32 0.47
CA ASP A 59 11.30 4.71 0.77
C ASP A 59 10.40 5.25 -0.34
N ALA A 60 9.33 5.93 0.06
CA ALA A 60 8.43 6.63 -0.83
C ALA A 60 9.05 7.97 -1.22
N CYS A 61 9.12 8.24 -2.51
CA CYS A 61 9.42 9.55 -3.05
C CYS A 61 8.26 10.07 -3.89
N CYS A 62 7.99 11.37 -3.80
CA CYS A 62 7.15 12.01 -4.81
C CYS A 62 7.94 12.04 -6.12
N SER A 63 7.40 11.42 -7.16
CA SER A 63 7.96 11.47 -8.50
C SER A 63 6.85 11.86 -9.46
N PRO A 64 7.08 12.87 -10.33
CA PRO A 64 6.10 13.23 -11.33
C PRO A 64 5.82 12.00 -12.22
N PRO A 65 4.55 11.70 -12.53
CA PRO A 65 4.23 10.62 -13.45
C PRO A 65 4.84 10.94 -14.81
N TRP A 66 5.60 10.00 -15.39
CA TRP A 66 6.31 10.18 -16.67
C TRP A 66 5.36 10.54 -17.83
N ILE A 67 4.07 10.14 -17.74
CA ILE A 67 3.02 10.52 -18.68
C ILE A 67 1.69 10.57 -17.92
N ALA A 68 1.21 11.76 -17.54
CA ALA A 68 -0.21 11.98 -17.30
C ALA A 68 -0.56 13.46 -17.57
N PRO A 69 -1.75 13.76 -18.14
CA PRO A 69 -2.17 15.13 -18.41
C PRO A 69 -2.29 15.90 -17.10
N ARG A 70 -2.08 17.22 -17.20
CA ARG A 70 -2.28 18.22 -16.15
C ARG A 70 -3.73 18.21 -15.66
N HIS A 71 -4.12 17.21 -14.86
CA HIS A 71 -5.31 17.34 -14.02
C HIS A 71 -4.89 18.10 -12.76
N ARG A 72 -5.50 19.28 -12.69
CA ARG A 72 -5.37 20.37 -11.73
C ARG A 72 -5.71 19.89 -10.30
N GLU A 73 -4.80 19.19 -9.65
CA GLU A 73 -4.74 19.16 -8.18
C GLU A 73 -3.82 20.32 -7.77
N ALA A 74 -4.28 21.11 -6.80
CA ALA A 74 -3.74 22.40 -6.40
C ALA A 74 -2.20 22.41 -6.27
N SER A 75 -1.60 23.58 -6.45
CA SER A 75 -0.17 23.93 -6.44
C SER A 75 0.66 23.31 -5.30
N LEU A 76 0.82 21.99 -5.28
CA LEU A 76 1.69 21.31 -4.34
C LEU A 76 3.14 21.56 -4.73
N PRO A 77 4.03 21.85 -3.78
CA PRO A 77 5.47 21.93 -4.04
C PRO A 77 5.93 20.66 -4.74
N ALA A 78 6.76 20.79 -5.79
CA ALA A 78 7.23 19.64 -6.58
C ALA A 78 7.96 18.59 -5.71
N ASP A 79 8.60 19.03 -4.62
CA ASP A 79 9.39 18.21 -3.69
C ASP A 79 8.78 18.22 -2.28
N HIS A 80 7.58 17.67 -2.13
CA HIS A 80 7.01 17.40 -0.81
C HIS A 80 7.38 16.00 -0.30
N GLN A 81 7.48 15.86 1.03
CA GLN A 81 7.68 14.55 1.67
C GLN A 81 6.51 13.60 1.33
N ALA A 82 6.79 12.32 1.14
CA ALA A 82 5.76 11.30 0.97
C ALA A 82 5.51 10.56 2.29
N PRO A 83 4.26 10.22 2.64
CA PRO A 83 3.02 10.63 1.99
C PRO A 83 2.71 12.11 2.26
N PHE A 84 1.99 12.74 1.33
CA PHE A 84 1.45 14.08 1.51
C PHE A 84 -0.07 14.06 1.36
N ALA A 85 -0.78 14.78 2.22
CA ALA A 85 -2.22 14.94 2.14
C ALA A 85 -2.60 15.67 0.84
N GLY A 86 -3.49 15.09 0.02
CA GLY A 86 -3.83 15.64 -1.30
C GLY A 86 -2.87 15.28 -2.45
N CYS A 87 -1.77 14.58 -2.18
CA CYS A 87 -0.99 13.90 -3.23
C CYS A 87 -1.28 12.41 -3.21
N ARG A 88 -0.94 11.68 -4.29
CA ARG A 88 -1.05 10.21 -4.40
C ARG A 88 0.25 9.47 -4.06
N CYS A 89 1.30 10.18 -3.64
CA CYS A 89 2.57 9.58 -3.23
C CYS A 89 2.42 8.75 -1.93
N GLY A 90 3.44 7.96 -1.60
CA GLY A 90 3.44 7.07 -0.44
C GLY A 90 3.30 5.60 -0.81
N ILE A 91 3.68 4.74 0.14
CA ILE A 91 3.54 3.30 0.02
C ILE A 91 2.21 2.87 0.63
N TYR A 92 1.33 2.35 -0.21
CA TYR A 92 0.00 1.87 0.18
C TYR A 92 0.06 0.50 0.86
N ALA A 93 -0.65 0.34 1.96
CA ALA A 93 -0.93 -0.95 2.59
C ALA A 93 -2.33 -0.94 3.22
N TRP A 94 -2.85 -2.11 3.56
CA TRP A 94 -4.19 -2.32 4.09
C TRP A 94 -4.12 -2.78 5.55
N TYR A 95 -5.12 -2.42 6.36
CA TYR A 95 -5.23 -2.92 7.73
C TYR A 95 -5.68 -4.38 7.72
N GLU A 96 -6.69 -4.68 6.90
CA GLU A 96 -7.26 -6.01 6.76
C GLU A 96 -6.70 -6.74 5.52
N PRO A 97 -6.45 -8.05 5.62
CA PRO A 97 -5.85 -8.79 4.53
C PRO A 97 -6.85 -8.99 3.37
N ASP A 98 -8.17 -8.95 3.63
CA ASP A 98 -9.20 -9.13 2.61
C ASP A 98 -9.36 -7.92 1.68
N ASP A 99 -9.06 -6.72 2.17
CA ASP A 99 -9.04 -5.51 1.35
C ASP A 99 -7.95 -5.53 0.27
N THR A 100 -6.95 -6.41 0.41
CA THR A 100 -5.93 -6.60 -0.63
C THR A 100 -6.48 -7.15 -1.95
N GLY A 101 -7.66 -7.76 -1.93
CA GLY A 101 -8.34 -8.31 -3.12
C GLY A 101 -8.71 -7.26 -4.18
N ILE A 102 -8.71 -5.97 -3.82
CA ILE A 102 -8.98 -4.85 -4.74
C ILE A 102 -7.97 -4.81 -5.91
N LEU A 103 -6.77 -5.37 -5.71
CA LEU A 103 -5.73 -5.44 -6.72
C LEU A 103 -5.26 -6.88 -6.94
N HIS A 104 -5.61 -7.47 -8.10
CA HIS A 104 -5.03 -8.75 -8.50
C HIS A 104 -3.52 -8.64 -8.73
N ALA A 105 -2.77 -9.18 -7.77
CA ALA A 105 -1.33 -9.20 -7.74
C ALA A 105 -0.85 -10.54 -7.16
N GLY A 106 0.06 -11.21 -7.88
CA GLY A 106 0.39 -12.63 -7.68
C GLY A 106 1.23 -12.96 -6.45
N VAL A 107 1.58 -11.96 -5.63
CA VAL A 107 2.27 -12.13 -4.35
C VAL A 107 1.53 -11.31 -3.30
N PHE A 108 1.22 -11.92 -2.17
CA PHE A 108 0.62 -11.29 -0.99
C PHE A 108 1.64 -11.29 0.14
N GLY A 109 1.53 -10.37 1.09
CA GLY A 109 2.42 -10.36 2.25
C GLY A 109 2.13 -9.21 3.20
N THR A 110 2.94 -9.16 4.25
CA THR A 110 2.86 -8.13 5.28
C THR A 110 4.08 -7.22 5.23
N VAL A 111 3.86 -5.95 5.53
CA VAL A 111 4.88 -4.92 5.65
C VAL A 111 4.82 -4.29 7.02
N GLU A 112 5.98 -3.89 7.52
CA GLU A 112 6.11 -2.94 8.61
C GLU A 112 6.35 -1.56 7.96
N ALA A 113 5.39 -0.68 8.13
CA ALA A 113 5.47 0.68 7.66
C ALA A 113 6.00 1.60 8.76
N SER A 114 6.76 2.63 8.37
CA SER A 114 7.38 3.55 9.32
C SER A 114 7.60 4.95 8.74
N GLY A 115 8.01 5.87 9.62
CA GLY A 115 8.16 7.29 9.30
C GLY A 115 6.83 8.02 9.42
N VAL A 116 6.53 8.87 8.46
CA VAL A 116 5.21 9.51 8.38
C VAL A 116 4.19 8.55 7.76
N ILE A 117 3.11 8.30 8.50
CA ILE A 117 2.00 7.44 8.06
C ILE A 117 0.73 8.27 7.99
N LEU A 118 0.10 8.28 6.82
CA LEU A 118 -1.20 8.88 6.58
C LEU A 118 -2.27 7.79 6.63
N LEU A 119 -3.12 7.84 7.65
CA LEU A 119 -4.17 6.85 7.88
C LEU A 119 -5.35 7.05 6.93
N GLY A 120 -5.91 5.94 6.47
CA GLY A 120 -7.10 5.84 5.63
C GLY A 120 -8.20 5.07 6.35
N ASP A 121 -9.32 4.79 5.70
CA ASP A 121 -10.43 4.06 6.35
C ASP A 121 -10.18 2.55 6.35
N ARG A 122 -9.51 2.03 5.30
CA ARG A 122 -9.24 0.60 5.12
C ARG A 122 -7.75 0.25 5.02
N GLY A 123 -6.92 1.27 4.95
CA GLY A 123 -5.49 1.14 4.84
C GLY A 123 -4.82 2.48 5.00
N PHE A 124 -3.52 2.54 4.72
CA PHE A 124 -2.72 3.72 4.97
C PHE A 124 -1.69 3.92 3.86
N ARG A 125 -1.06 5.09 3.87
CA ARG A 125 0.12 5.40 3.05
C ARG A 125 1.27 5.75 3.97
N ALA A 126 2.44 5.21 3.69
CA ALA A 126 3.61 5.43 4.52
C ALA A 126 4.80 5.97 3.74
N GLU A 127 5.70 6.63 4.48
CA GLU A 127 7.00 7.11 4.00
C GLU A 127 7.91 5.93 3.72
N ARG A 128 7.95 4.93 4.60
CA ARG A 128 8.78 3.74 4.45
C ARG A 128 7.96 2.48 4.63
N ALA A 129 8.39 1.42 3.96
CA ALA A 129 7.87 0.08 4.24
C ALA A 129 8.96 -0.98 4.10
N ARG A 130 9.10 -1.81 5.13
CA ARG A 130 9.90 -3.02 5.13
C ARG A 130 9.00 -4.22 4.86
N VAL A 131 9.39 -5.07 3.92
CA VAL A 131 8.72 -6.36 3.70
C VAL A 131 9.14 -7.32 4.80
N ILE A 132 8.18 -7.86 5.55
CA ILE A 132 8.44 -8.76 6.68
C ILE A 132 8.20 -10.21 6.29
N ALA A 133 7.08 -10.47 5.62
CA ALA A 133 6.73 -11.81 5.14
C ALA A 133 5.95 -11.77 3.83
N ILE A 134 6.10 -12.81 3.02
CA ILE A 134 5.38 -12.99 1.77
C ILE A 134 4.80 -14.39 1.61
N VAL A 135 3.74 -14.49 0.81
CA VAL A 135 3.14 -15.74 0.34
C VAL A 135 3.39 -15.84 -1.15
N THR A 136 4.14 -16.87 -1.56
CA THR A 136 4.43 -17.11 -2.97
C THR A 136 4.68 -18.57 -3.30
N ARG A 137 4.24 -18.97 -4.51
CA ARG A 137 4.65 -20.24 -5.12
C ARG A 137 5.83 -20.10 -6.08
N ASN A 138 6.16 -18.86 -6.45
CA ASN A 138 7.25 -18.58 -7.38
C ASN A 138 8.61 -18.78 -6.68
N ARG A 139 9.37 -19.79 -7.11
CA ARG A 139 10.67 -20.13 -6.52
C ARG A 139 11.68 -18.99 -6.59
N ARG A 140 11.78 -18.27 -7.72
CA ARG A 140 12.69 -17.13 -7.87
C ARG A 140 12.40 -16.04 -6.85
N VAL A 141 11.12 -15.74 -6.63
CA VAL A 141 10.70 -14.75 -5.62
C VAL A 141 10.98 -15.26 -4.22
N GLY A 142 10.60 -16.51 -3.93
CA GLY A 142 10.81 -17.13 -2.62
C GLY A 142 12.28 -17.14 -2.22
N THR A 143 13.18 -17.62 -3.09
CA THR A 143 14.63 -17.65 -2.81
C THR A 143 15.17 -16.25 -2.57
N ALA A 144 14.93 -15.29 -3.47
CA ALA A 144 15.44 -13.92 -3.30
C ALA A 144 14.90 -13.21 -2.04
N CYS A 145 13.67 -13.51 -1.62
CA CYS A 145 13.13 -12.95 -0.39
C CYS A 145 13.74 -13.62 0.85
N ALA A 146 13.89 -14.95 0.84
CA ALA A 146 14.55 -15.67 1.92
C ALA A 146 16.01 -15.24 2.09
N ASP A 147 16.75 -15.08 0.98
CA ASP A 147 18.14 -14.58 0.98
C ASP A 147 18.22 -13.15 1.55
N ALA A 148 17.16 -12.36 1.42
CA ALA A 148 17.03 -11.03 1.99
C ALA A 148 16.48 -11.02 3.43
N GLY A 149 16.34 -12.18 4.08
CA GLY A 149 15.85 -12.32 5.46
C GLY A 149 14.34 -12.16 5.62
N ILE A 150 13.56 -12.22 4.53
CA ILE A 150 12.10 -12.09 4.53
C ILE A 150 11.48 -13.48 4.71
N ALA A 151 10.52 -13.62 5.61
CA ALA A 151 9.83 -14.89 5.83
C ALA A 151 8.97 -15.28 4.59
N VAL A 152 9.06 -16.54 4.16
CA VAL A 152 8.38 -17.02 2.95
C VAL A 152 7.41 -18.15 3.28
N TYR A 153 6.14 -17.90 3.02
CA TYR A 153 5.05 -18.83 3.24
C TYR A 153 4.50 -19.37 1.92
N ARG A 154 3.93 -20.58 1.98
CA ARG A 154 3.22 -21.20 0.85
C ARG A 154 1.72 -20.89 0.85
N HIS A 155 1.13 -20.71 2.03
CA HIS A 155 -0.29 -20.46 2.18
C HIS A 155 -0.53 -19.16 2.95
N ARG A 156 -1.58 -18.44 2.54
CA ARG A 156 -1.97 -17.18 3.17
C ARG A 156 -2.37 -17.36 4.63
N ARG A 157 -3.04 -18.46 4.96
CA ARG A 157 -3.43 -18.78 6.35
C ARG A 157 -2.23 -18.88 7.29
N ASP A 158 -1.12 -19.43 6.82
CA ASP A 158 0.07 -19.65 7.66
C ASP A 158 0.74 -18.30 7.96
N LEU A 159 0.82 -17.40 6.96
CA LEU A 159 1.30 -16.04 7.19
C LEU A 159 0.38 -15.29 8.16
N LEU A 160 -0.94 -15.39 8.01
CA LEU A 160 -1.89 -14.67 8.88
C LEU A 160 -1.91 -15.21 10.31
N HIS A 161 -1.57 -16.48 10.50
CA HIS A 161 -1.40 -17.06 11.83
C HIS A 161 -0.23 -16.41 12.57
N ASP A 162 0.92 -16.25 11.91
CA ASP A 162 2.11 -15.66 12.51
C ASP A 162 2.06 -14.12 12.54
N TYR A 163 1.33 -13.53 11.59
CA TYR A 163 1.14 -12.09 11.46
C TYR A 163 -0.35 -11.74 11.36
N PRO A 164 -1.11 -11.83 12.46
CA PRO A 164 -2.51 -11.44 12.50
C PRO A 164 -2.66 -9.91 12.33
N PRO A 165 -3.84 -9.41 11.91
CA PRO A 165 -4.09 -7.98 11.78
C PRO A 165 -3.88 -7.24 13.11
N ASP A 166 -3.35 -6.03 13.05
CA ASP A 166 -3.25 -5.16 14.22
C ASP A 166 -4.63 -4.55 14.52
N ASP A 167 -4.97 -4.43 15.80
CA ASP A 167 -6.12 -3.62 16.21
C ASP A 167 -5.76 -2.13 16.08
N VAL A 168 -6.28 -1.52 15.01
CA VAL A 168 -6.06 -0.10 14.69
C VAL A 168 -7.23 0.79 15.10
N SER A 169 -8.22 0.26 15.82
CA SER A 169 -9.45 0.98 16.20
C SER A 169 -9.13 2.26 17.00
N THR A 170 -8.11 2.19 17.87
CA THR A 170 -7.64 3.33 18.67
C THR A 170 -6.96 4.42 17.84
N LEU A 171 -6.39 4.09 16.68
CA LEU A 171 -5.72 5.03 15.77
C LEU A 171 -6.69 5.71 14.81
N LEU A 172 -7.75 5.02 14.42
CA LEU A 172 -8.77 5.55 13.53
C LEU A 172 -9.80 6.43 14.26
N GLY A 173 -9.89 6.31 15.59
CA GLY A 173 -10.95 6.91 16.39
C GLY A 173 -12.30 6.27 16.07
N ASP A 174 -13.32 6.52 16.90
CA ASP A 174 -14.69 6.10 16.62
C ASP A 174 -15.17 6.80 15.35
N SER A 175 -14.93 6.16 14.21
CA SER A 175 -15.48 6.54 12.93
C SER A 175 -16.98 6.30 13.03
N THR A 176 -17.75 7.35 13.36
CA THR A 176 -19.21 7.33 13.30
C THR A 176 -19.65 6.63 12.01
N PRO A 177 -20.51 5.59 12.10
CA PRO A 177 -21.07 4.95 10.91
C PRO A 177 -21.70 6.04 10.06
N ARG A 178 -21.18 6.24 8.85
CA ARG A 178 -21.77 7.16 7.90
C ARG A 178 -23.10 6.55 7.48
N GLU A 179 -24.19 7.25 7.75
CA GLU A 179 -25.55 6.83 7.38
C GLU A 179 -25.58 6.37 5.92
N PRO A 180 -26.26 5.25 5.61
CA PRO A 180 -26.39 4.79 4.24
C PRO A 180 -27.02 5.91 3.41
N GLU A 181 -26.40 6.22 2.26
CA GLU A 181 -26.97 7.12 1.26
C GLU A 181 -28.42 6.70 1.00
N MET A 182 -29.37 7.52 1.47
CA MET A 182 -30.75 7.43 1.05
C MET A 182 -30.76 7.54 -0.47
N GLU A 183 -31.13 6.45 -1.14
CA GLU A 183 -31.54 6.46 -2.53
C GLU A 183 -32.64 7.51 -2.69
N ASP A 184 -32.35 8.56 -3.44
CA ASP A 184 -33.30 9.57 -3.87
C ASP A 184 -34.36 8.90 -4.78
N PRO A 185 -35.61 8.71 -4.32
CA PRO A 185 -36.65 8.13 -5.15
C PRO A 185 -37.38 9.28 -5.84
N GLY A 186 -36.81 9.79 -6.94
CA GLY A 186 -37.18 11.13 -7.37
C GLY A 186 -37.07 11.51 -8.83
N ASP A 187 -37.18 10.61 -9.82
CA ASP A 187 -37.65 11.06 -11.14
C ASP A 187 -38.33 9.94 -11.96
N ARG A 188 -39.67 9.86 -11.83
CA ARG A 188 -40.54 9.25 -12.84
C ARG A 188 -41.18 10.41 -13.62
N ARG A 189 -40.86 10.51 -14.90
CA ARG A 189 -41.69 11.12 -15.92
C ARG A 189 -42.07 10.09 -16.97
#